data_AF-A0A7J4MZR7-F1
#
_entry.id   AF-A0A7J4MZR7-F1
#
_cell.length_a   1.000
_cell.length_b   1.000
_cell.length_c   1.000
_cell.angle_alpha   90.00
_cell.angle_beta   90.00
_cell.angle_gamma   90.00
#
_symmetry.space_group_name_H-M   'P 1'
#
loop_
_entity.id
_entity.type
_entity.pdbx_description
1 polymer ?
#
loop_
_entity_poly.entity_id
_entity_poly.type
_entity_poly.pdbx_seq_one_letter_code
_entity_poly.pdbx_strand_id
1 'polypeptide(L)'
;MAETAQTLEEQIEFILSLKGDWDGEGSPGYKKETIDKALAYIPKVKELILKERGREVGDPQVTQGPYGSIDLDWGDKDSEFRMLVNVPEKDKFPEIYYNDAQGDIKGNLVTIVEF
;
A
#
# COMPACT_ATOMS: atom_id res chain seq x y z
N MET A 1 16.11 4.33 -22.20
CA MET A 1 16.53 3.63 -20.97
C MET A 1 15.25 3.11 -20.35
N ALA A 2 15.01 1.80 -20.38
CA ALA A 2 13.81 1.24 -19.75
C ALA A 2 14.03 1.31 -18.23
N GLU A 3 13.29 2.18 -17.55
CA GLU A 3 13.20 2.23 -16.10
C GLU A 3 12.68 0.86 -15.65
N THR A 4 13.56 0.01 -15.14
CA THR A 4 13.20 -1.35 -14.73
C THR A 4 12.45 -1.20 -13.41
N ALA A 5 11.14 -1.45 -13.41
CA ALA A 5 10.37 -1.47 -12.18
C ALA A 5 10.98 -2.53 -11.24
N GLN A 6 11.23 -2.15 -9.98
CA GLN A 6 11.68 -3.10 -8.97
C GLN A 6 10.63 -4.20 -8.79
N THR A 7 11.08 -5.45 -8.69
CA THR A 7 10.22 -6.57 -8.33
C THR A 7 9.66 -6.39 -6.91
N LEU A 8 8.57 -7.09 -6.60
CA LEU A 8 8.00 -7.09 -5.25
C LEU A 8 9.02 -7.58 -4.20
N GLU A 9 9.85 -8.57 -4.56
CA GLU A 9 10.90 -9.10 -3.68
C GLU A 9 11.95 -8.02 -3.38
N GLU A 10 12.44 -7.31 -4.40
CA GLU A 10 13.40 -6.20 -4.22
C GLU A 10 12.84 -5.08 -3.35
N GLN A 11 11.55 -4.75 -3.51
CA GLN A 11 10.87 -3.75 -2.68
C GLN A 11 10.83 -4.18 -1.20
N ILE A 12 10.47 -5.44 -0.93
CA ILE A 12 10.42 -5.99 0.42
C ILE A 12 11.82 -6.04 1.05
N GLU A 13 12.83 -6.49 0.32
CA GLU A 13 14.21 -6.54 0.80
C GLU A 13 14.74 -5.14 1.12
N PHE A 14 14.43 -4.16 0.27
CA PHE A 14 14.76 -2.76 0.51
C PHE A 14 14.13 -2.26 1.82
N ILE A 15 12.82 -2.45 2.00
CA ILE A 15 12.10 -2.00 3.21
C ILE A 15 12.66 -2.65 4.48
N LEU A 16 12.95 -3.95 4.44
CA LEU A 16 13.52 -4.69 5.58
C LEU A 16 14.97 -4.27 5.89
N SER A 17 15.69 -3.71 4.92
CA SER A 17 17.05 -3.21 5.12
C SER A 17 17.09 -1.85 5.81
N LEU A 18 15.97 -1.10 5.83
CA LEU A 18 15.88 0.21 6.45
C LEU A 18 16.06 0.09 7.97
N LYS A 19 17.10 0.76 8.47
CA LYS A 19 17.35 0.89 9.91
C LYS A 19 16.45 1.95 10.51
N GLY A 20 16.41 2.00 11.84
CA GLY A 20 15.79 3.13 12.53
C GLY A 20 16.47 4.46 12.13
N ASP A 21 15.67 5.52 12.10
CA ASP A 21 16.02 6.87 11.69
C ASP A 21 16.48 6.98 10.21
N TRP A 22 15.94 6.13 9.34
CA TRP A 22 16.28 6.12 7.91
C TRP A 22 15.90 7.42 7.17
N ASP A 23 14.95 8.18 7.71
CA ASP A 23 14.48 9.46 7.20
C ASP A 23 15.08 10.67 7.91
N GLY A 24 15.87 10.47 8.96
CA GLY A 24 16.42 11.54 9.81
C GLY A 24 15.41 12.20 10.74
N GLU A 25 14.18 11.68 10.82
CA GLU A 25 13.07 12.20 11.64
C GLU A 25 12.64 11.20 12.73
N GLY A 26 13.48 10.21 13.03
CA GLY A 26 13.26 9.22 14.07
C GLY A 26 12.35 8.06 13.66
N SER A 27 12.13 7.80 12.36
CA SER A 27 11.28 6.70 11.93
C SER A 27 11.81 5.33 12.38
N PRO A 28 10.96 4.40 12.86
CA PRO A 28 11.40 3.07 13.21
C PRO A 28 11.80 2.27 11.95
N GLY A 29 12.63 1.25 12.12
CA GLY A 29 12.82 0.23 11.10
C GLY A 29 11.56 -0.64 10.93
N TYR A 30 11.46 -1.33 9.80
CA TYR A 30 10.26 -2.11 9.46
C TYR A 30 10.37 -3.56 9.92
N LYS A 31 9.23 -4.11 10.34
CA LYS A 31 9.11 -5.51 10.74
C LYS A 31 8.53 -6.33 9.61
N LYS A 32 9.06 -7.54 9.44
CA LYS A 32 8.52 -8.53 8.50
C LYS A 32 7.04 -8.80 8.75
N GLU A 33 6.61 -8.82 10.01
CA GLU A 33 5.21 -9.03 10.39
C GLU A 33 4.27 -7.98 9.79
N THR A 34 4.68 -6.70 9.73
CA THR A 34 3.86 -5.64 9.11
C THR A 34 3.79 -5.80 7.60
N ILE A 35 4.90 -6.20 6.97
CA ILE A 35 4.95 -6.47 5.53
C ILE A 35 4.05 -7.65 5.20
N ASP A 36 4.17 -8.77 5.91
CA ASP A 36 3.33 -9.96 5.71
C ASP A 36 1.84 -9.62 5.86
N LYS A 37 1.50 -8.79 6.86
CA LYS A 37 0.13 -8.26 7.03
C LYS A 37 -0.31 -7.43 5.83
N ALA A 38 0.55 -6.56 5.30
CA ALA A 38 0.23 -5.74 4.13
C ALA A 38 0.02 -6.58 2.86
N LEU A 39 0.91 -7.55 2.60
CA LEU A 39 0.78 -8.46 1.46
C LEU A 39 -0.54 -9.25 1.50
N ALA A 40 -1.00 -9.63 2.69
CA ALA A 40 -2.28 -10.31 2.86
C ALA A 40 -3.50 -9.44 2.46
N TYR A 41 -3.37 -8.11 2.42
CA TYR A 41 -4.42 -7.20 1.97
C TYR A 41 -4.47 -7.01 0.45
N ILE A 42 -3.39 -7.32 -0.28
CA ILE A 42 -3.33 -7.16 -1.75
C ILE A 42 -4.52 -7.83 -2.46
N PRO A 43 -4.77 -9.16 -2.31
CA PRO A 43 -5.86 -9.80 -3.03
C PRO A 43 -7.24 -9.24 -2.62
N LYS A 44 -7.42 -8.87 -1.36
CA LYS A 44 -8.67 -8.29 -0.82
C LYS A 44 -8.96 -6.93 -1.45
N VAL A 45 -7.94 -6.08 -1.58
CA VAL A 45 -8.07 -4.76 -2.19
C VAL A 45 -8.31 -4.89 -3.70
N LYS A 46 -7.63 -5.82 -4.38
CA LYS A 46 -7.86 -6.09 -5.81
C LYS A 46 -9.30 -6.56 -6.07
N GLU A 47 -9.83 -7.45 -5.22
CA GLU A 47 -11.23 -7.88 -5.30
C GLU A 47 -12.20 -6.71 -5.06
N LEU A 48 -11.93 -5.86 -4.07
CA LEU A 48 -12.73 -4.66 -3.82
C LEU A 48 -12.75 -3.73 -5.04
N ILE A 49 -11.58 -3.43 -5.64
CA ILE A 49 -11.49 -2.58 -6.83
C ILE A 49 -12.30 -3.19 -7.98
N LEU A 50 -12.17 -4.50 -8.20
CA LEU A 50 -12.91 -5.20 -9.24
C LEU A 50 -14.43 -5.13 -9.00
N LYS A 51 -14.87 -5.35 -7.76
CA LYS A 51 -16.30 -5.33 -7.39
C LYS A 51 -16.91 -3.94 -7.50
N GLU A 52 -16.25 -2.92 -6.94
CA GLU A 52 -16.80 -1.57 -6.80
C GLU A 52 -16.58 -0.71 -8.06
N ARG A 53 -15.61 -1.07 -8.90
CA ARG A 53 -15.25 -0.28 -10.10
C ARG A 53 -15.26 -1.08 -11.40
N GLY A 54 -15.42 -2.40 -11.35
CA GLY A 54 -15.35 -3.24 -12.54
C GLY A 54 -13.97 -3.24 -13.20
N ARG A 55 -12.92 -2.84 -12.46
CA ARG A 55 -11.57 -2.65 -12.98
C ARG A 55 -10.63 -3.71 -12.42
N GLU A 56 -9.95 -4.41 -13.30
CA GLU A 56 -8.79 -5.21 -12.91
C GLU A 56 -7.55 -4.31 -12.78
N VAL A 57 -6.80 -4.49 -11.69
CA VAL A 57 -5.55 -3.79 -11.43
C VAL A 57 -4.41 -4.77 -11.25
N GLY A 58 -3.19 -4.33 -11.55
CA GLY A 58 -1.97 -5.08 -11.29
C GLY A 58 -1.66 -5.19 -9.79
N ASP A 59 -0.46 -5.63 -9.47
CA ASP A 59 0.03 -5.58 -8.10
C ASP A 59 0.43 -4.15 -7.72
N PRO A 60 0.27 -3.75 -6.45
CA PRO A 60 0.67 -2.42 -6.00
C PRO A 60 2.18 -2.30 -5.97
N GLN A 61 2.65 -1.05 -5.95
CA GLN A 61 3.96 -0.77 -5.37
C GLN A 61 3.86 -0.89 -3.85
N VAL A 62 4.81 -1.61 -3.26
CA VAL A 62 4.94 -1.76 -1.81
C VAL A 62 6.04 -0.84 -1.34
N THR A 63 5.67 0.17 -0.54
CA THR A 63 6.62 1.18 -0.06
C THR A 63 6.54 1.34 1.45
N GLN A 64 7.57 1.96 2.00
CA GLN A 64 7.67 2.27 3.40
C GLN A 64 6.75 3.45 3.75
N GLY A 65 5.81 3.23 4.68
CA GLY A 65 4.91 4.26 5.21
C GLY A 65 5.39 4.77 6.57
N PRO A 66 4.82 5.86 7.10
CA PRO A 66 5.29 6.46 8.35
C PRO A 66 5.12 5.51 9.56
N TYR A 67 5.97 5.67 10.58
CA TYR A 67 5.85 4.94 11.86
C TYR A 67 5.79 3.40 11.72
N GLY A 68 6.54 2.83 10.77
CA GLY A 68 6.60 1.37 10.58
C GLY A 68 5.42 0.78 9.80
N SER A 69 4.52 1.62 9.26
CA SER A 69 3.42 1.19 8.38
C SER A 69 3.90 0.84 6.96
N ILE A 70 3.13 0.05 6.23
CA ILE A 70 3.44 -0.31 4.84
C ILE A 70 2.38 0.26 3.92
N ASP A 71 2.82 0.92 2.87
CA ASP A 71 1.97 1.51 1.85
C ASP A 71 1.84 0.55 0.66
N LEU A 72 0.61 0.34 0.20
CA LEU A 72 0.27 -0.35 -1.04
C LEU A 72 -0.31 0.68 -2.02
N ASP A 73 0.48 1.13 -2.99
CA ASP A 73 0.07 2.15 -3.97
C ASP A 73 -0.26 1.50 -5.32
N TRP A 74 -1.55 1.48 -5.66
CA TRP A 74 -2.03 1.30 -7.02
C TRP A 74 -2.21 2.68 -7.67
N GLY A 75 -1.09 3.27 -8.07
CA GLY A 75 -1.03 4.50 -8.83
C GLY A 75 -0.34 4.26 -10.15
N ASP A 76 -1.06 4.50 -11.26
CA ASP A 76 -0.41 4.60 -12.56
C ASP A 76 -0.02 6.06 -12.78
N LYS A 77 1.23 6.33 -13.18
CA LYS A 77 1.71 7.72 -13.39
C LYS A 77 0.87 8.46 -14.43
N ASP A 78 0.23 7.73 -15.33
CA ASP A 78 -0.55 8.25 -16.46
C ASP A 78 -2.07 8.01 -16.32
N SER A 79 -2.57 7.52 -15.18
CA SER A 79 -4.01 7.30 -14.99
C SER A 79 -4.62 8.19 -13.92
N GLU A 80 -5.87 8.57 -14.13
CA GLU A 80 -6.66 9.31 -13.14
C GLU A 80 -6.97 8.48 -11.88
N PHE A 81 -6.66 7.17 -11.88
CA PHE A 81 -6.87 6.28 -10.75
C PHE A 81 -5.61 6.21 -9.88
N ARG A 82 -5.79 6.52 -8.60
CA ARG A 82 -4.80 6.28 -7.57
C ARG A 82 -5.46 5.73 -6.32
N MET A 83 -5.00 4.57 -5.87
CA MET A 83 -5.42 4.00 -4.60
C MET A 83 -4.20 3.71 -3.74
N LEU A 84 -4.17 4.28 -2.55
CA LEU A 84 -3.16 4.04 -1.52
C LEU A 84 -3.83 3.35 -0.33
N VAL A 85 -3.30 2.22 0.09
CA VAL A 85 -3.70 1.54 1.32
C VAL A 85 -2.52 1.57 2.30
N ASN A 86 -2.68 2.27 3.42
CA ASN A 86 -1.69 2.31 4.49
C ASN A 86 -2.01 1.22 5.53
N VAL A 87 -1.08 0.30 5.74
CA VAL A 87 -1.22 -0.82 6.68
C VAL A 87 -0.35 -0.56 7.91
N PRO A 88 -0.94 -0.23 9.07
CA PRO A 88 -0.18 0.13 10.26
C PRO A 88 0.49 -1.09 10.91
N GLU A 89 1.67 -0.85 11.52
CA GLU A 89 2.40 -1.83 12.33
C GLU A 89 1.56 -2.37 13.50
N LYS A 90 0.80 -1.50 14.15
CA LYS A 90 -0.04 -1.85 15.31
C LYS A 90 -1.38 -2.44 14.88
N ASP A 91 -2.11 -3.02 15.83
CA ASP A 91 -3.49 -3.51 15.67
C ASP A 91 -4.51 -2.37 15.45
N LYS A 92 -4.31 -1.65 14.35
CA LYS A 92 -5.26 -0.72 13.76
C LYS A 92 -5.67 -1.25 12.38
N PHE A 93 -6.84 -0.84 11.94
CA PHE A 93 -7.32 -1.15 10.61
C PHE A 93 -6.52 -0.38 9.55
N PRO A 94 -6.31 -0.94 8.34
CA PRO A 94 -5.70 -0.21 7.25
C PRO A 94 -6.56 0.99 6.84
N GLU A 95 -5.90 2.10 6.55
CA GLU A 95 -6.51 3.30 5.98
C GLU A 95 -6.45 3.22 4.46
N ILE A 96 -7.52 3.63 3.78
CA ILE A 96 -7.57 3.75 2.33
C ILE A 96 -7.71 5.21 1.94
N TYR A 97 -6.85 5.62 1.02
CA TYR A 97 -6.98 6.86 0.27
C TYR A 97 -7.18 6.52 -1.21
N TYR A 98 -8.23 7.07 -1.80
CA TYR A 98 -8.59 6.81 -3.18
C TYR A 98 -8.90 8.12 -3.90
N ASN A 99 -8.38 8.23 -5.11
CA ASN A 99 -8.67 9.31 -6.05
C ASN A 99 -8.99 8.70 -7.42
N ASP A 100 -10.14 9.09 -7.98
CA ASP A 100 -10.42 8.93 -9.41
C ASP A 100 -11.08 10.18 -10.01
N ALA A 101 -11.33 10.16 -11.32
CA ALA A 101 -12.05 11.22 -12.04
C ALA A 101 -13.48 11.50 -11.50
N GLN A 102 -14.03 10.63 -10.65
CA GLN A 102 -15.36 10.73 -10.05
C GLN A 102 -15.32 11.29 -8.61
N GLY A 103 -14.13 11.41 -7.99
CA GLY A 103 -13.92 12.10 -6.71
C GLY A 103 -13.00 11.38 -5.71
N ASP A 104 -12.74 12.05 -4.59
CA ASP A 104 -11.95 11.52 -3.46
C ASP A 104 -12.79 10.55 -2.59
N ILE A 105 -12.24 9.37 -2.27
CA ILE A 105 -12.75 8.51 -1.18
C ILE A 105 -11.66 8.35 -0.12
N LYS A 106 -12.00 8.66 1.13
CA LYS A 106 -11.14 8.44 2.31
C LYS A 106 -11.92 7.62 3.33
N GLY A 107 -11.32 6.55 3.86
CA GLY A 107 -11.98 5.70 4.84
C GLY A 107 -11.09 4.59 5.39
N ASN A 108 -11.65 3.74 6.25
CA ASN A 108 -10.98 2.54 6.75
C ASN A 108 -11.37 1.33 5.91
N LEU A 109 -10.41 0.43 5.63
CA LEU A 109 -10.65 -0.76 4.81
C LEU A 109 -11.76 -1.66 5.36
N VAL A 110 -11.93 -1.72 6.69
CA VAL A 110 -13.01 -2.50 7.33
C VAL A 110 -14.40 -1.88 7.15
N THR A 111 -14.48 -0.57 6.92
CA THR A 111 -15.77 0.10 6.66
C THR A 111 -16.20 -0.08 5.20
N ILE A 112 -15.25 -0.38 4.30
CA ILE A 112 -15.45 -0.47 2.86
C ILE A 112 -15.53 -1.94 2.41
N VAL A 113 -14.84 -2.83 3.13
CA VAL A 113 -14.84 -4.28 2.90
C VAL A 113 -15.49 -4.94 4.13
N GLU A 114 -16.67 -5.52 3.95
CA GLU A 114 -17.22 -6.44 4.95
C GLU A 114 -16.33 -7.70 4.93
N PHE A 115 -15.57 -7.89 6.01
CA PHE A 115 -14.69 -9.05 6.21
C PHE A 115 -15.43 -10.24 6.82
#